data_AF-A0A6P1TTD6-F1
#
_entry.id   AF-A0A6P1TTD6-F1
#
_cell.length_a   1.000
_cell.length_b   1.000
_cell.length_c   1.000
_cell.angle_alpha   90.00
_cell.angle_beta   90.00
_cell.angle_gamma   90.00
#
_symmetry.space_group_name_H-M   'P 1'
#
loop_
_entity.id
_entity.type
_entity.pdbx_description
1 polymer ?
#
loop_
_entity_poly.entity_id
_entity_poly.type
_entity_poly.pdbx_seq_one_letter_code
_entity_poly.pdbx_strand_id
1 'polypeptide(L)'
;MCGHHGSKTSTNDKLLNAVDPDYAVISVGKNNYGHPSDSTLNLLAKKNIKTYRTDISGTIVASSTGNKITFNAKPTEIKSVKSTDNSTIVYITKTGKKYHLPNCPYLSQSKIKTSLNDAKAKNLTPCSRCNPPK
;
A
#
# COMPACT_ATOMS: atom_id res chain seq x y z
N MET A 1 -0.31 11.28 15.16
CA MET A 1 1.01 10.80 14.68
C MET A 1 0.89 9.34 14.30
N CYS A 2 1.60 8.87 13.27
CA CYS A 2 1.61 7.45 12.93
C CYS A 2 2.45 6.66 13.93
N GLY A 3 1.94 5.51 14.37
CA GLY A 3 2.66 4.64 15.29
C GLY A 3 3.92 4.06 14.66
N HIS A 4 4.99 3.95 15.46
CA HIS A 4 6.27 3.31 15.09
C HIS A 4 6.78 3.73 13.71
N HIS A 5 6.96 5.03 13.50
CA HIS A 5 7.52 5.61 12.26
C HIS A 5 6.76 5.23 10.97
N GLY A 6 5.46 4.91 11.07
CA GLY A 6 4.64 4.51 9.93
C GLY A 6 4.74 3.02 9.61
N SER A 7 4.93 2.18 10.63
CA SER A 7 4.86 0.72 10.49
C SER A 7 3.44 0.23 10.18
N LYS A 8 3.37 -0.80 9.33
CA LYS A 8 2.13 -1.49 8.96
C LYS A 8 1.39 -2.16 10.12
N THR A 9 2.12 -2.55 11.18
CA THR A 9 1.52 -3.22 12.34
C THR A 9 0.92 -2.21 13.32
N SER A 10 1.46 -0.99 13.34
CA SER A 10 1.07 0.08 14.28
C SER A 10 0.05 1.06 13.68
N THR A 11 0.00 1.17 12.35
CA THR A 11 -0.98 2.00 11.64
C THR A 11 -1.77 1.11 10.70
N ASN A 12 -3.03 0.81 11.06
CA ASN A 12 -3.89 -0.12 10.34
C ASN A 12 -5.28 0.48 10.09
N ASP A 13 -6.07 -0.18 9.24
CA ASP A 13 -7.36 0.32 8.78
C ASP A 13 -8.36 0.51 9.94
N LYS A 14 -8.37 -0.41 10.92
CA LYS A 14 -9.24 -0.32 12.10
C LYS A 14 -8.96 0.96 12.91
N LEU A 15 -7.68 1.26 13.15
CA LEU A 15 -7.28 2.47 13.85
C LEU A 15 -7.67 3.73 13.07
N LEU A 16 -7.37 3.76 11.77
CA LEU A 16 -7.66 4.94 10.94
C LEU A 16 -9.15 5.20 10.76
N ASN A 17 -9.98 4.14 10.69
CA ASN A 17 -11.44 4.32 10.64
C ASN A 17 -12.01 4.82 11.96
N ALA A 18 -11.44 4.38 13.09
CA ALA A 18 -11.92 4.80 14.41
C ALA A 18 -11.56 6.26 14.72
N VAL A 19 -10.40 6.72 14.25
CA VAL A 19 -9.90 8.08 14.49
C VAL A 19 -10.37 9.06 13.40
N ASP A 20 -10.55 8.58 12.17
CA ASP A 20 -10.89 9.36 10.97
C ASP A 20 -10.10 10.68 10.83
N PRO A 21 -8.75 10.62 10.78
CA PRO A 21 -7.94 11.83 10.86
C PRO A 21 -7.84 12.58 9.53
N ASP A 22 -7.96 13.91 9.56
CA ASP A 22 -7.65 14.76 8.40
C ASP A 22 -6.15 14.77 8.03
N TYR A 23 -5.29 14.61 9.04
CA TYR A 23 -3.84 14.77 8.93
C TYR A 23 -3.08 13.63 9.60
N ALA A 24 -1.99 13.18 8.97
CA ALA A 24 -1.07 12.21 9.53
C ALA A 24 0.37 12.74 9.48
N VAL A 25 1.05 12.76 10.62
CA VAL A 25 2.49 13.06 10.68
C VAL A 25 3.25 11.75 10.94
N ILE A 26 4.21 11.46 10.07
CA ILE A 26 5.15 10.34 10.18
C ILE A 26 6.50 10.91 10.58
N SER A 27 6.84 10.76 11.86
CA SER A 27 8.21 11.01 12.31
C SER A 27 9.08 9.84 11.85
N VAL A 28 9.96 10.08 10.89
CA VAL A 28 10.87 9.07 10.32
C VAL A 28 12.13 9.75 9.81
N GLY A 29 13.21 8.98 9.73
CA GLY A 29 14.50 9.34 9.16
C GLY A 29 15.08 8.15 8.40
N LYS A 30 16.33 8.27 7.93
CA LYS A 30 17.05 7.14 7.32
C LYS A 30 17.05 5.94 8.28
N ASN A 31 16.57 4.80 7.80
CA ASN A 31 16.48 3.57 8.58
C ASN A 31 16.61 2.33 7.69
N ASN A 32 16.93 1.18 8.29
CA ASN A 32 17.05 -0.11 7.60
C ASN A 32 15.81 -1.01 7.80
N TYR A 33 14.73 -0.49 8.38
CA TYR A 33 13.52 -1.25 8.71
C TYR A 33 12.45 -1.23 7.61
N GLY A 34 12.68 -0.44 6.55
CA GLY A 34 11.67 -0.24 5.49
C GLY A 34 10.50 0.62 5.98
N HIS A 35 10.77 1.60 6.83
CA HIS A 35 9.78 2.57 7.30
C HIS A 35 9.97 3.94 6.65
N PRO A 36 8.88 4.68 6.37
CA PRO A 36 7.49 4.24 6.49
C PRO A 36 7.17 3.17 5.44
N SER A 37 6.34 2.19 5.81
CA SER A 37 6.04 1.09 4.89
C SER A 37 5.14 1.55 3.74
N ASP A 38 5.33 1.00 2.54
CA ASP A 38 4.47 1.31 1.38
C ASP A 38 2.99 1.03 1.67
N SER A 39 2.69 -0.03 2.43
CA SER A 39 1.32 -0.33 2.85
C SER A 39 0.71 0.78 3.70
N THR A 40 1.48 1.40 4.60
CA THR A 40 1.02 2.52 5.42
C THR A 40 0.78 3.75 4.55
N LEU A 41 1.72 4.10 3.67
CA LEU A 41 1.60 5.25 2.78
C LEU A 41 0.39 5.11 1.85
N ASN A 42 0.19 3.92 1.27
CA ASN A 42 -0.95 3.63 0.41
C ASN A 42 -2.27 3.68 1.16
N LEU A 43 -2.30 3.21 2.41
CA LEU A 43 -3.50 3.25 3.24
C LEU A 43 -3.90 4.70 3.57
N LEU A 44 -2.94 5.54 3.95
CA LEU A 44 -3.17 6.96 4.21
C LEU A 44 -3.65 7.70 2.94
N ALA A 45 -3.00 7.42 1.79
CA ALA A 45 -3.42 7.98 0.50
C ALA A 45 -4.83 7.54 0.10
N LYS A 46 -5.18 6.25 0.26
CA LYS A 46 -6.50 5.70 -0.05
C LYS A 46 -7.62 6.36 0.76
N LYS A 47 -7.33 6.77 2.00
CA LYS A 47 -8.26 7.47 2.88
C LYS A 47 -8.25 8.99 2.71
N ASN A 48 -7.52 9.52 1.72
CA ASN A 48 -7.35 10.96 1.48
C ASN A 48 -6.76 11.73 2.68
N ILE A 49 -5.95 11.06 3.51
CA ILE A 49 -5.35 11.66 4.70
C ILE A 49 -4.10 12.46 4.29
N LYS A 50 -4.07 13.75 4.63
CA LYS A 50 -2.92 14.62 4.33
C LYS A 50 -1.72 14.19 5.16
N THR A 51 -0.72 13.62 4.51
CA THR A 51 0.43 13.03 5.19
C THR A 51 1.63 13.97 5.16
N TYR A 52 2.36 14.07 6.28
CA TYR A 52 3.59 14.84 6.41
C TYR A 52 4.71 13.96 6.95
N ARG A 53 5.91 14.12 6.41
CA ARG A 53 7.08 13.28 6.70
C ARG A 53 8.29 14.11 7.11
N THR A 54 8.85 13.81 8.28
CA THR A 54 10.00 14.57 8.81
C THR A 54 11.28 14.32 8.03
N ASP A 55 11.44 13.18 7.37
CA ASP A 55 12.60 12.91 6.50
C ASP A 55 12.57 13.69 5.18
N ILE A 56 11.41 14.22 4.79
CA ILE A 56 11.24 15.02 3.57
C ILE A 56 11.19 16.51 3.91
N SER A 57 10.44 16.88 4.95
CA SER A 57 10.16 18.28 5.29
C SER A 57 10.94 18.79 6.50
N GLY A 58 11.77 17.95 7.13
CA GLY A 58 12.45 18.29 8.37
C GLY A 58 11.46 18.46 9.52
N THR A 59 11.67 19.49 10.34
CA THR A 59 10.76 19.82 11.45
C THR A 59 9.39 20.24 10.94
N ILE A 60 8.35 19.53 11.39
CA ILE A 60 6.95 19.85 11.10
C ILE A 60 6.33 20.51 12.33
N VAL A 61 5.82 21.72 12.15
CA VAL A 61 5.10 22.49 13.16
C VAL A 61 3.64 22.58 12.73
N ALA A 62 2.73 22.13 13.59
CA ALA A 62 1.30 22.30 13.44
C ALA A 62 0.83 23.40 14.39
N SER A 63 0.21 24.44 13.85
CA SER A 63 -0.38 25.53 14.63
C SER A 63 -1.88 25.43 14.57
N SER A 64 -2.54 25.49 15.73
CA SER A 64 -3.99 25.47 15.83
C SER A 64 -4.52 26.82 16.31
N THR A 65 -5.55 27.32 15.65
CA THR A 65 -6.34 28.47 16.12
C THR A 65 -7.63 28.04 16.82
N GLY A 66 -7.79 26.74 17.13
CA GLY A 66 -9.03 26.15 17.64
C GLY A 66 -10.02 25.73 16.54
N ASN A 67 -10.08 26.49 15.44
CA ASN A 67 -10.96 26.21 14.30
C ASN A 67 -10.22 25.76 13.03
N LYS A 68 -8.90 25.91 13.01
CA LYS A 68 -8.06 25.59 11.86
C LYS A 68 -6.70 25.11 12.31
N ILE A 69 -6.18 24.10 11.62
CA ILE A 69 -4.79 23.66 11.73
C ILE A 69 -4.03 24.10 10.48
N THR A 70 -2.86 24.73 10.67
CA THR A 70 -1.91 25.07 9.63
C THR A 70 -0.57 24.38 9.88
N PHE A 71 0.20 24.17 8.81
CA PHE A 71 1.50 23.51 8.86
C PHE A 71 2.56 24.40 8.20
N ASN A 72 3.78 24.37 8.72
CA ASN A 72 4.95 25.03 8.11
C ASN A 72 5.46 24.31 6.84
N ALA A 73 4.95 23.10 6.58
CA ALA A 73 5.30 22.28 5.42
C ALA A 73 4.06 21.99 4.56
N LYS A 74 4.29 21.60 3.32
CA LYS A 74 3.22 21.05 2.46
C LYS A 74 3.03 19.56 2.76
N PRO A 75 1.81 19.01 2.59
CA PRO A 75 1.62 17.56 2.62
C PRO A 75 2.59 16.90 1.64
N THR A 76 3.21 15.81 2.08
CA THR A 76 4.04 14.98 1.23
C THR A 76 3.18 14.41 0.11
N GLU A 77 3.60 14.63 -1.13
CA GLU A 77 3.05 13.90 -2.27
C GLU A 77 3.40 12.43 -2.11
N ILE A 78 2.48 11.67 -1.51
CA ILE A 78 2.51 10.23 -1.64
C ILE A 78 2.18 10.00 -3.11
N LYS A 79 3.23 9.81 -3.91
CA LYS A 79 3.11 9.06 -5.16
C LYS A 79 2.48 7.77 -4.72
N SER A 80 1.15 7.69 -4.88
CA SER A 80 0.45 6.44 -4.72
C SER A 80 1.29 5.50 -5.55
N VAL A 81 1.99 4.56 -4.89
CA VAL A 81 2.55 3.45 -5.64
C VAL A 81 1.32 2.98 -6.36
N LYS A 82 1.33 3.16 -7.70
CA LYS A 82 0.22 2.72 -8.54
C LYS A 82 -0.17 1.39 -7.96
N SER A 83 -1.45 1.19 -7.72
CA SER A 83 -1.94 -0.16 -7.49
C SER A 83 -1.66 -0.97 -8.77
N THR A 84 -0.40 -1.30 -9.07
CA THR A 84 -0.01 -2.65 -9.43
C THR A 84 -0.56 -3.49 -8.28
N ASP A 85 -1.69 -4.18 -8.39
CA ASP A 85 -2.19 -4.81 -9.61
C ASP A 85 -3.70 -5.08 -9.61
N ASN A 86 -4.50 -4.06 -9.87
CA ASN A 86 -5.82 -4.31 -10.48
C ASN A 86 -5.75 -4.34 -12.02
N SER A 87 -4.64 -3.87 -12.61
CA SER A 87 -4.42 -3.89 -14.07
C SER A 87 -3.63 -5.13 -14.54
N THR A 88 -2.75 -5.70 -13.72
CA THR A 88 -2.00 -6.89 -14.15
C THR A 88 -2.89 -8.11 -14.11
N ILE A 89 -3.28 -8.50 -15.32
CA ILE A 89 -4.05 -9.70 -15.57
C ILE A 89 -3.12 -10.91 -15.48
N VAL A 90 -3.45 -11.80 -14.56
CA VAL A 90 -2.90 -13.15 -14.48
C VAL A 90 -4.00 -14.17 -14.73
N TYR A 91 -3.62 -15.43 -14.87
CA TYR A 91 -4.54 -16.51 -15.19
C TYR A 91 -4.43 -17.62 -14.15
N ILE A 92 -5.54 -18.23 -13.80
CA ILE A 92 -5.60 -19.37 -12.88
C ILE A 92 -6.29 -20.55 -13.56
N THR A 93 -5.99 -21.75 -13.09
CA THR A 93 -6.74 -22.95 -13.45
C THR A 93 -7.93 -23.13 -12.50
N LYS A 94 -8.91 -23.96 -12.89
CA LYS A 94 -10.13 -24.19 -12.08
C LYS A 94 -9.85 -24.69 -10.66
N THR A 95 -8.78 -25.47 -10.47
CA THR A 95 -8.46 -26.15 -9.20
C THR A 95 -7.04 -25.90 -8.70
N GLY A 96 -6.20 -25.19 -9.45
CA GLY A 96 -4.79 -25.00 -9.10
C GLY A 96 -4.56 -23.93 -8.03
N LYS A 97 -3.51 -24.12 -7.23
CA LYS A 97 -3.06 -23.16 -6.20
C LYS A 97 -2.05 -22.12 -6.73
N LYS A 98 -1.96 -21.98 -8.05
CA LYS A 98 -0.97 -21.12 -8.71
C LYS A 98 -1.63 -20.18 -9.71
N TYR A 99 -1.02 -19.02 -9.90
CA TYR A 99 -1.36 -18.09 -10.97
C TYR A 99 -0.26 -18.07 -12.04
N HIS A 100 -0.62 -17.65 -13.25
CA HIS A 100 0.11 -17.92 -14.48
C HIS A 100 0.07 -16.73 -15.46
N LEU A 101 1.01 -16.70 -16.41
CA LEU A 101 0.96 -15.87 -17.62
C LEU A 101 0.04 -16.50 -18.69
N PRO A 102 -0.51 -15.73 -19.64
CA PRO A 102 -1.48 -16.23 -20.63
C PRO A 102 -1.01 -17.41 -21.49
N ASN A 103 0.30 -17.57 -21.64
CA ASN A 103 0.94 -18.59 -22.49
C ASN A 103 1.52 -19.76 -21.69
N CYS A 104 1.11 -19.95 -20.44
CA CYS A 104 1.60 -21.07 -19.62
C CYS A 104 0.98 -22.41 -20.10
N PRO A 105 1.78 -23.47 -20.34
CA PRO A 105 1.27 -24.78 -20.73
C PRO A 105 0.26 -25.39 -19.75
N TYR A 106 0.34 -25.02 -18.47
CA TYR A 106 -0.59 -25.50 -17.43
C TYR A 106 -2.00 -24.90 -17.53
N LEU A 107 -2.22 -23.90 -18.39
CA LEU A 107 -3.53 -23.33 -18.68
C LEU A 107 -4.26 -24.03 -19.85
N SER A 108 -3.70 -25.12 -20.39
CA SER A 108 -4.28 -25.86 -21.53
C SER A 108 -5.69 -26.37 -21.27
N GLN A 109 -5.96 -26.81 -20.05
CA GLN A 109 -7.27 -27.35 -19.65
C GLN A 109 -8.22 -26.28 -19.08
N SER A 110 -7.70 -25.18 -18.53
CA SER A 110 -8.53 -24.10 -17.99
C SER A 110 -7.74 -22.78 -17.93
N LYS A 111 -8.38 -21.70 -18.38
CA LYS A 111 -7.78 -20.36 -18.46
C LYS A 111 -8.76 -19.32 -17.92
N ILE A 112 -8.75 -19.11 -16.61
CA ILE A 112 -9.64 -18.15 -15.94
C ILE A 112 -8.85 -16.85 -15.71
N LYS A 113 -9.35 -15.75 -16.26
CA LYS A 113 -8.77 -14.42 -16.12
C LYS A 113 -8.99 -13.90 -14.69
N THR A 114 -7.96 -13.39 -14.04
CA THR A 114 -8.04 -12.77 -12.70
C THR A 114 -7.02 -11.64 -12.57
N SER A 115 -7.16 -10.76 -11.59
CA SER A 115 -6.10 -9.80 -11.25
C SER A 115 -5.03 -10.46 -10.38
N LEU A 116 -3.79 -9.97 -10.43
CA LEU A 116 -2.73 -10.44 -9.54
C LEU A 116 -3.09 -10.20 -8.06
N ASN A 117 -3.79 -9.10 -7.76
CA ASN A 117 -4.31 -8.83 -6.43
C ASN A 117 -5.30 -9.91 -5.97
N ASP A 118 -6.28 -10.27 -6.81
CA ASP A 118 -7.26 -11.31 -6.47
C ASP A 118 -6.59 -12.68 -6.32
N ALA A 119 -5.58 -12.97 -7.14
CA ALA A 119 -4.80 -14.20 -7.02
C ALA A 119 -4.06 -14.26 -5.67
N LYS A 120 -3.42 -13.16 -5.26
CA LYS A 120 -2.77 -13.03 -3.95
C LYS A 120 -3.77 -13.11 -2.80
N ALA A 121 -4.93 -12.46 -2.92
CA ALA A 121 -6.00 -12.51 -1.92
C ALA A 121 -6.55 -13.94 -1.74
N LYS A 122 -6.53 -14.75 -2.80
CA LYS A 122 -6.84 -16.18 -2.77
C LYS A 122 -5.67 -17.06 -2.31
N ASN A 123 -4.59 -16.47 -1.80
CA ASN A 123 -3.36 -17.15 -1.36
C ASN A 123 -2.73 -18.05 -2.45
N LEU A 124 -2.86 -17.65 -3.72
CA LEU A 124 -2.25 -18.36 -4.84
C LEU A 124 -0.78 -17.96 -4.98
N THR A 125 0.05 -18.92 -5.40
CA THR A 125 1.49 -18.71 -5.57
C THR A 125 1.90 -18.57 -7.04
N PRO A 126 2.99 -17.87 -7.38
CA PRO A 126 3.42 -17.75 -8.76
C PRO A 126 3.84 -19.11 -9.34
N CYS A 127 3.48 -19.35 -10.60
CA CYS A 127 3.96 -20.52 -11.32
C CYS A 127 5.46 -20.42 -11.64
N SER A 128 6.24 -21.36 -11.10
CA SER A 128 7.70 -21.45 -11.32
C SER A 128 8.11 -21.72 -12.78
N ARG A 129 7.18 -22.12 -13.64
CA ARG A 129 7.46 -22.40 -15.07
C ARG A 129 7.32 -21.17 -15.95
N CYS A 130 6.31 -20.33 -15.69
CA CYS A 130 6.07 -19.13 -16.50
C CYS A 130 6.47 -17.83 -15.77
N ASN A 131 7.01 -17.92 -14.56
CA ASN A 131 7.54 -16.80 -13.75
C ASN A 131 6.69 -15.51 -13.84
N PRO A 132 5.39 -15.58 -13.45
CA PRO A 132 4.52 -14.41 -13.47
C PRO A 132 4.96 -13.40 -12.40
N PRO A 133 4.56 -12.12 -12.53
CA PRO A 133 4.90 -11.06 -11.57
C PRO A 133 4.47 -11.40 -10.14
N LYS A 134 5.26 -10.96 -9.16
CA LYS A 134 5.12 -11.31 -7.73
C LYS A 134 4.49 -10.23 -6.90
#